data_AF-A0A813EN61-F1
#
_entry.id   AF-A0A813EN61-F1
#
_cell.length_a   1.000
_cell.length_b   1.000
_cell.length_c   1.000
_cell.angle_alpha   90.00
_cell.angle_beta   90.00
_cell.angle_gamma   90.00
#
_symmetry.space_group_name_H-M   'P 1'
#
loop_
_entity.id
_entity.type
_entity.pdbx_description
1 polymer ?
#
loop_
_entity_poly.entity_id
_entity_poly.type
_entity_poly.pdbx_seq_one_letter_code
_entity_poly.pdbx_strand_id
1 'polypeptide(L)'
;MVWHVQPFSPKAFAYTSEKTLLEKLSSCCNARENCDLRFETETEAAYVSSLQRGVLVNGLPIILMLLVSIPGALLPVIWRETHREDIPLLSSPFDIRHGVILFWIFNFVVLFNYAILNVLSITHCWFRSWKWEYIFLMTVTYHAVSLAFGNFWHMPLLAGLNPVDVWEHDPRGTDVFILLAMDGLMTAVAMYVPVRSCVLWILMLTASVSYVLLTLALESVFPADIHLTISAIVGLTALAYHGAHKK
;
A
#
# COMPACT_ATOMS: atom_id res chain seq x y z
N MET A 1 -51.58 -6.34 -34.63
CA MET A 1 -50.20 -5.88 -34.86
C MET A 1 -49.33 -6.60 -33.83
N VAL A 2 -48.67 -7.68 -34.22
CA VAL A 2 -47.85 -8.51 -33.33
C VAL A 2 -46.40 -8.10 -33.53
N TRP A 3 -45.77 -7.57 -32.49
CA TRP A 3 -44.37 -7.16 -32.53
C TRP A 3 -43.49 -8.41 -32.39
N HIS A 4 -42.75 -8.75 -33.45
CA HIS A 4 -41.70 -9.75 -33.40
C HIS A 4 -40.50 -9.17 -32.62
N VAL A 5 -40.37 -9.56 -31.35
CA VAL A 5 -39.17 -9.32 -30.56
C VAL A 5 -38.14 -10.39 -30.96
N GLN A 6 -37.08 -10.00 -31.65
CA GLN A 6 -35.96 -10.92 -31.91
C GLN A 6 -35.17 -11.16 -30.62
N PRO A 7 -34.87 -12.43 -30.28
CA PRO A 7 -34.05 -12.74 -29.12
C PRO A 7 -32.62 -12.21 -29.33
N PHE A 8 -32.11 -11.53 -28.31
CA PHE A 8 -30.76 -10.98 -28.27
C PHE A 8 -29.75 -12.14 -28.29
N SER A 9 -29.06 -12.34 -29.42
CA SER A 9 -27.95 -13.28 -29.53
C SER A 9 -26.68 -12.61 -29.00
N PRO A 10 -26.06 -13.11 -27.92
CA PRO A 10 -24.79 -12.56 -27.44
C PRO A 10 -23.73 -12.81 -28.50
N LYS A 11 -23.25 -11.74 -29.14
CA LYS A 11 -22.09 -11.80 -30.02
C LYS A 11 -20.90 -12.26 -29.19
N ALA A 12 -20.37 -13.44 -29.51
CA ALA A 12 -19.13 -13.95 -28.95
C ALA A 12 -18.03 -12.91 -29.16
N PHE A 13 -17.58 -12.27 -28.08
CA PHE A 13 -16.39 -11.42 -28.11
C PHE A 13 -15.19 -12.33 -28.42
N ALA A 14 -14.60 -12.15 -29.60
CA ALA A 14 -13.49 -12.96 -30.06
C ALA A 14 -12.29 -12.78 -29.12
N TYR A 15 -11.93 -13.86 -28.43
CA TYR A 15 -10.81 -14.00 -27.50
C TYR A 15 -9.46 -14.12 -28.25
N THR A 16 -9.27 -13.34 -29.32
CA THR A 16 -8.12 -13.44 -30.23
C THR A 16 -6.93 -12.55 -29.84
N SER A 17 -7.08 -11.69 -28.84
CA SER A 17 -6.03 -10.75 -28.39
C SER A 17 -5.02 -11.39 -27.43
N GLU A 18 -5.44 -12.34 -26.60
CA GLU A 18 -4.61 -12.84 -25.50
C GLU A 18 -3.52 -13.80 -25.97
N LYS A 19 -3.81 -14.63 -26.99
CA LYS A 19 -2.85 -15.60 -27.56
C LYS A 19 -1.65 -14.93 -28.23
N THR A 20 -1.88 -13.90 -29.04
CA THR A 20 -0.82 -13.17 -29.75
C THR A 20 0.06 -12.37 -28.80
N LEU A 21 -0.50 -11.94 -27.67
CA LEU A 21 0.26 -11.24 -26.63
C LEU A 21 1.12 -12.22 -25.82
N LEU A 22 0.60 -13.41 -25.51
CA LEU A 22 1.36 -14.49 -24.87
C LEU A 22 2.51 -15.01 -25.75
N GLU A 23 2.30 -15.14 -27.06
CA GLU A 23 3.37 -15.55 -28.01
C GLU A 23 4.48 -14.51 -28.13
N LYS A 24 4.14 -13.21 -28.15
CA LYS A 24 5.15 -12.14 -28.13
C LYS A 24 5.92 -12.08 -26.80
N LEU A 25 5.30 -12.50 -25.69
CA LEU A 25 5.93 -12.52 -24.37
C LEU A 25 6.87 -13.72 -24.18
N SER A 26 6.56 -14.90 -24.73
CA SER A 26 7.42 -16.09 -24.59
C SER A 26 8.73 -15.97 -25.37
N SER A 27 8.69 -15.34 -26.56
CA SER A 27 9.85 -15.09 -27.42
C SER A 27 10.97 -14.28 -26.74
N CYS A 28 10.65 -13.46 -25.74
CA CYS A 28 11.63 -12.58 -25.10
C CYS A 28 12.31 -13.17 -23.84
N CYS A 29 11.96 -14.37 -23.36
CA CYS A 29 12.40 -14.87 -22.06
C CYS A 29 13.66 -15.77 -22.08
N ASN A 30 14.16 -16.19 -23.26
CA ASN A 30 15.15 -17.27 -23.39
C ASN A 30 16.64 -16.91 -23.17
N ALA A 31 17.00 -15.85 -22.43
CA ALA A 31 18.38 -15.34 -22.48
C ALA A 31 19.19 -15.31 -21.17
N ARG A 32 18.75 -15.88 -20.03
CA ARG A 32 19.59 -15.85 -18.81
C ARG A 32 19.21 -16.90 -17.76
N GLU A 33 19.90 -18.04 -17.77
CA GLU A 33 19.88 -19.01 -16.68
C GLU A 33 21.29 -19.23 -16.13
N ASN A 34 21.45 -19.01 -14.83
CA ASN A 34 22.31 -19.81 -13.95
C ASN A 34 22.05 -19.44 -12.48
N CYS A 35 21.94 -20.49 -11.66
CA CYS A 35 21.97 -20.54 -10.19
C CYS A 35 20.65 -20.40 -9.40
N ASP A 36 19.78 -21.41 -9.46
CA ASP A 36 19.16 -22.00 -8.26
C ASP A 36 18.85 -23.49 -8.53
N LEU A 37 19.10 -24.38 -7.56
CA LEU A 37 19.18 -25.85 -7.72
C LEU A 37 17.93 -26.60 -7.21
N ARG A 38 16.87 -25.88 -6.81
CA ARG A 38 15.67 -26.50 -6.18
C ARG A 38 14.51 -26.77 -7.13
N PHE A 39 14.56 -26.24 -8.34
CA PHE A 39 13.58 -26.46 -9.39
C PHE A 39 14.32 -26.76 -10.69
N GLU A 40 13.72 -27.55 -11.58
CA GLU A 40 14.16 -27.56 -12.98
C GLU A 40 14.10 -26.11 -13.46
N THR A 41 15.25 -25.55 -13.85
CA THR A 41 15.47 -24.10 -13.98
C THR A 41 14.39 -23.40 -14.81
N GLU A 42 13.92 -24.08 -15.87
CA GLU A 42 12.88 -23.58 -16.76
C GLU A 42 11.52 -23.40 -16.06
N THR A 43 11.16 -24.33 -15.15
CA THR A 43 9.87 -24.28 -14.43
C THR A 43 9.83 -23.14 -13.42
N GLU A 44 10.94 -22.84 -12.75
CA GLU A 44 11.03 -21.72 -11.83
C GLU A 44 11.06 -20.38 -12.57
N ALA A 45 11.79 -20.28 -13.69
CA ALA A 45 11.79 -19.08 -14.52
C ALA A 45 10.38 -18.74 -15.04
N ALA A 46 9.64 -19.76 -15.50
CA ALA A 46 8.24 -19.60 -15.91
C ALA A 46 7.35 -19.17 -14.72
N TYR A 47 7.51 -19.78 -13.55
CA TYR A 47 6.77 -19.41 -12.35
C TYR A 47 7.07 -17.96 -11.91
N VAL A 48 8.35 -17.57 -11.83
CA VAL A 48 8.77 -16.21 -11.44
C VAL A 48 8.23 -15.17 -12.41
N SER A 49 8.31 -15.41 -13.72
CA SER A 49 7.78 -14.45 -14.71
C SER A 49 6.26 -14.28 -14.59
N SER A 50 5.52 -15.37 -14.33
CA SER A 50 4.08 -15.30 -14.08
C SER A 50 3.75 -14.53 -12.79
N LEU A 51 4.53 -14.77 -11.74
CA LEU A 51 4.38 -14.13 -10.43
C LEU A 51 4.63 -12.63 -10.52
N GLN A 52 5.70 -12.21 -11.18
CA GLN A 52 6.05 -10.80 -11.35
C GLN A 52 4.95 -10.01 -12.04
N ARG A 53 4.37 -10.59 -13.10
CA ARG A 53 3.24 -9.96 -13.80
C ARG A 53 2.01 -9.88 -12.89
N GLY A 54 1.73 -10.93 -12.12
CA GLY A 54 0.65 -10.94 -11.13
C GLY A 54 0.82 -9.85 -10.07
N VAL A 55 2.03 -9.68 -9.54
CA VAL A 55 2.35 -8.62 -8.57
C VAL A 55 2.13 -7.23 -9.16
N LEU A 56 2.62 -6.99 -10.38
CA LEU A 56 2.47 -5.69 -11.05
C LEU A 56 0.99 -5.34 -11.29
N VAL A 57 0.24 -6.27 -11.89
CA VAL A 57 -1.16 -6.06 -12.28
C VAL A 57 -2.07 -5.96 -11.07
N ASN A 58 -1.93 -6.86 -10.09
CA ASN A 58 -2.80 -6.87 -8.91
C ASN A 58 -2.37 -5.87 -7.83
N GLY A 59 -1.08 -5.50 -7.81
CA GLY A 59 -0.57 -4.47 -6.91
C GLY A 59 -0.93 -3.06 -7.35
N LEU A 60 -1.09 -2.79 -8.65
CA LEU A 60 -1.41 -1.46 -9.17
C LEU A 60 -2.72 -0.87 -8.59
N PRO A 61 -3.86 -1.59 -8.54
CA PRO A 61 -5.07 -1.09 -7.89
C PRO A 61 -4.87 -0.67 -6.43
N ILE A 62 -4.06 -1.40 -5.66
CA ILE A 62 -3.75 -1.05 -4.26
C ILE A 62 -3.00 0.27 -4.20
N ILE A 63 -1.98 0.44 -5.05
CA ILE A 63 -1.22 1.70 -5.11
C ILE A 63 -2.09 2.87 -5.57
N LEU A 64 -2.96 2.67 -6.56
CA LEU A 64 -3.89 3.69 -7.02
C LEU A 64 -4.88 4.09 -5.92
N MET A 65 -5.39 3.12 -5.15
CA MET A 65 -6.21 3.38 -3.97
C MET A 65 -5.47 4.28 -2.98
N LEU A 66 -4.23 3.93 -2.61
CA LEU A 66 -3.40 4.74 -1.71
C LEU A 66 -3.13 6.15 -2.26
N LEU A 67 -2.86 6.28 -3.56
CA LEU A 67 -2.65 7.56 -4.23
C LEU A 67 -3.89 8.46 -4.20
N VAL A 68 -5.09 7.90 -4.14
CA VAL A 68 -6.33 8.67 -3.98
C VAL A 68 -6.60 8.98 -2.51
N SER A 69 -6.34 8.03 -1.62
CA SER A 69 -6.56 8.18 -0.17
C SER A 69 -5.70 9.27 0.45
N ILE A 70 -4.42 9.39 0.08
CA ILE A 70 -3.52 10.39 0.67
C ILE A 70 -4.00 11.83 0.41
N PRO A 71 -4.23 12.28 -0.83
CA PRO A 71 -4.82 13.60 -1.07
C PRO A 71 -6.18 13.77 -0.42
N GLY A 72 -7.02 12.73 -0.40
CA GLY A 72 -8.31 12.75 0.29
C GLY A 72 -8.20 13.07 1.78
N ALA A 73 -7.17 12.56 2.45
CA ALA A 73 -6.88 12.86 3.86
C ALA A 73 -6.13 14.20 4.04
N LEU A 74 -5.22 14.53 3.13
CA LEU A 74 -4.30 15.67 3.26
C LEU A 74 -4.93 17.01 2.85
N LEU A 75 -5.75 17.05 1.78
CA LEU A 75 -6.35 18.28 1.28
C LEU A 75 -7.22 19.00 2.33
N PRO A 76 -8.08 18.31 3.12
CA PRO A 76 -8.81 18.96 4.21
C PRO A 76 -7.91 19.53 5.30
N VAL A 77 -6.72 18.96 5.51
CA VAL A 77 -5.75 19.46 6.49
C VAL A 77 -5.06 20.70 5.95
N ILE A 78 -4.53 20.66 4.72
CA ILE A 78 -3.93 21.81 4.05
C ILE A 78 -4.95 22.96 3.98
N TRP A 79 -6.19 22.68 3.60
CA TRP A 79 -7.24 23.68 3.54
C TRP A 79 -7.44 24.37 4.89
N ARG A 80 -7.57 23.60 5.98
CA ARG A 80 -7.72 24.16 7.34
C ARG A 80 -6.51 25.00 7.75
N GLU A 81 -5.30 24.50 7.54
CA GLU A 81 -4.08 25.20 7.94
C GLU A 81 -3.83 26.47 7.11
N THR A 82 -4.26 26.52 5.84
CA THR A 82 -4.17 27.75 5.03
C THR A 82 -5.18 28.83 5.40
N HIS A 83 -6.26 28.49 6.12
CA HIS A 83 -7.31 29.43 6.55
C HIS A 83 -7.19 29.87 8.01
N ARG A 84 -6.19 29.35 8.73
CA ARG A 84 -5.92 29.74 10.11
C ARG A 84 -5.41 31.18 10.17
N GLU A 85 -5.84 31.94 11.17
CA GLU A 85 -5.42 33.34 11.35
C GLU A 85 -4.02 33.44 11.98
N ASP A 86 -3.60 32.41 12.72
CA ASP A 86 -2.33 32.33 13.44
C ASP A 86 -1.15 31.87 12.56
N ILE A 87 -1.20 32.13 11.25
CA ILE A 87 -0.31 31.56 10.23
C ILE A 87 1.17 31.58 10.68
N PRO A 88 1.73 30.44 11.13
CA PRO A 88 3.13 30.36 11.54
C PRO A 88 4.08 30.29 10.33
N LEU A 89 3.57 30.23 9.09
CA LEU A 89 4.35 30.11 7.83
C LEU A 89 5.46 31.14 7.69
N LEU A 90 5.35 32.29 8.36
CA LEU A 90 6.35 33.37 8.28
C LEU A 90 7.23 33.50 9.54
N SER A 91 6.84 32.91 10.67
CA SER A 91 7.45 33.21 11.97
C SER A 91 8.31 32.09 12.56
N SER A 92 8.08 30.82 12.21
CA SER A 92 8.88 29.70 12.70
C SER A 92 9.27 28.73 11.57
N PRO A 93 10.58 28.57 11.28
CA PRO A 93 11.04 27.59 10.29
C PRO A 93 10.85 26.12 10.72
N PHE A 94 10.41 25.85 11.96
CA PHE A 94 10.28 24.52 12.53
C PHE A 94 8.88 24.25 13.10
N ASP A 95 7.83 24.48 12.31
CA ASP A 95 6.49 24.07 12.68
C ASP A 95 6.25 22.58 12.34
N ILE A 96 5.86 21.80 13.35
CA ILE A 96 5.60 20.37 13.24
C ILE A 96 4.47 20.05 12.25
N ARG A 97 3.51 20.96 12.05
CA ARG A 97 2.40 20.77 11.10
C ARG A 97 2.92 20.70 9.67
N HIS A 98 3.90 21.55 9.35
CA HIS A 98 4.59 21.53 8.06
C HIS A 98 5.38 20.24 7.89
N GLY A 99 6.05 19.78 8.95
CA GLY A 99 6.74 18.48 8.96
C GLY A 99 5.80 17.33 8.59
N VAL A 100 4.60 17.30 9.17
CA VAL A 100 3.58 16.28 8.87
C VAL A 100 3.10 16.37 7.42
N ILE A 101 2.75 17.57 6.94
CA ILE A 101 2.31 17.78 5.55
C ILE A 101 3.41 17.35 4.56
N LEU A 102 4.65 17.78 4.77
CA LEU A 102 5.79 17.40 3.94
C LEU A 102 6.05 15.89 3.96
N PHE A 103 5.90 15.25 5.12
CA PHE A 103 6.02 13.81 5.25
C PHE A 103 4.98 13.05 4.42
N TRP A 104 3.73 13.51 4.40
CA TRP A 104 2.67 12.92 3.56
C TRP A 104 2.85 13.22 2.06
N ILE A 105 3.33 14.42 1.70
CA ILE A 105 3.70 14.74 0.32
C ILE A 105 4.83 13.83 -0.16
N PHE A 106 5.85 13.60 0.68
CA PHE A 106 6.93 12.67 0.36
C PHE A 106 6.41 11.24 0.14
N ASN A 107 5.52 10.75 1.01
CA ASN A 107 4.85 9.47 0.83
C ASN A 107 4.08 9.37 -0.49
N PHE A 108 3.33 10.42 -0.85
CA PHE A 108 2.62 10.51 -2.12
C PHE A 108 3.60 10.42 -3.32
N VAL A 109 4.71 11.17 -3.28
CA VAL A 109 5.73 11.14 -4.33
C VAL A 109 6.34 9.75 -4.47
N VAL A 110 6.65 9.06 -3.37
CA VAL A 110 7.17 7.68 -3.40
C VAL A 110 6.18 6.74 -4.09
N LEU A 111 4.89 6.78 -3.72
CA LEU A 111 3.85 5.95 -4.32
C LEU A 111 3.61 6.31 -5.79
N PHE A 112 3.67 7.59 -6.14
CA PHE A 112 3.47 8.06 -7.51
C PHE A 112 4.59 7.58 -8.44
N ASN A 113 5.84 7.65 -7.98
CA ASN A 113 6.98 7.09 -8.70
C ASN A 113 6.83 5.57 -8.87
N TYR A 114 6.40 4.85 -7.83
CA TYR A 114 6.14 3.41 -7.94
C TYR A 114 5.04 3.12 -8.98
N ALA A 115 3.94 3.87 -8.99
CA ALA A 115 2.86 3.71 -9.97
C ALA A 115 3.35 3.94 -11.40
N ILE A 116 4.16 4.98 -11.64
CA ILE A 116 4.79 5.22 -12.95
C ILE A 116 5.67 4.04 -13.35
N LEU A 117 6.55 3.59 -12.47
CA LEU A 117 7.44 2.46 -12.73
C LEU A 117 6.66 1.18 -13.06
N ASN A 118 5.56 0.93 -12.33
CA ASN A 118 4.68 -0.22 -12.55
C ASN A 118 4.00 -0.12 -13.93
N VAL A 119 3.41 1.03 -14.27
CA VAL A 119 2.79 1.25 -15.60
C VAL A 119 3.80 1.08 -16.73
N LEU A 120 4.99 1.70 -16.63
CA LEU A 120 6.05 1.55 -17.64
C LEU A 120 6.52 0.09 -17.78
N SER A 121 6.59 -0.65 -16.67
CA SER A 121 6.91 -2.07 -16.68
C SER A 121 5.85 -2.91 -17.39
N ILE A 122 4.56 -2.62 -17.16
CA ILE A 122 3.45 -3.34 -17.79
C ILE A 122 3.37 -3.01 -19.29
N THR A 123 3.44 -1.72 -19.66
CA THR A 123 3.19 -1.27 -21.04
C THR A 123 4.40 -1.46 -21.95
N HIS A 124 5.60 -1.13 -21.47
CA HIS A 124 6.82 -1.15 -22.27
C HIS A 124 7.74 -2.32 -21.95
N CYS A 125 7.36 -3.18 -21.00
CA CYS A 125 8.19 -4.30 -20.58
C CYS A 125 9.59 -3.88 -20.11
N TRP A 126 9.71 -2.65 -19.61
CA TRP A 126 10.94 -2.15 -19.00
C TRP A 126 11.16 -2.85 -17.66
N PHE A 127 12.43 -2.94 -17.23
CA PHE A 127 12.78 -3.47 -15.91
C PHE A 127 12.32 -4.92 -15.63
N ARG A 128 12.18 -5.78 -16.65
CA ARG A 128 11.84 -7.21 -16.46
C ARG A 128 12.83 -7.96 -15.56
N SER A 129 14.07 -7.52 -15.51
CA SER A 129 15.10 -8.12 -14.65
C SER A 129 14.91 -7.78 -13.17
N TRP A 130 14.07 -6.80 -12.84
CA TRP A 130 13.86 -6.36 -11.47
C TRP A 130 12.99 -7.36 -10.70
N LYS A 131 13.28 -7.50 -9.41
CA LYS A 131 12.52 -8.38 -8.52
C LYS A 131 11.31 -7.62 -7.96
N TRP A 132 10.29 -7.44 -8.80
CA TRP A 132 9.09 -6.65 -8.52
C TRP A 132 8.36 -7.01 -7.22
N GLU A 133 8.37 -8.28 -6.83
CA GLU A 133 7.83 -8.74 -5.54
C GLU A 133 8.44 -7.97 -4.35
N TYR A 134 9.77 -7.86 -4.31
CA TYR A 134 10.46 -7.15 -3.23
C TYR A 134 10.27 -5.64 -3.31
N ILE A 135 10.30 -5.07 -4.52
CA ILE A 135 10.11 -3.62 -4.70
C ILE A 135 8.70 -3.24 -4.25
N PHE A 136 7.69 -4.03 -4.63
CA PHE A 136 6.33 -3.87 -4.16
C PHE A 136 6.26 -3.97 -2.64
N LEU A 137 6.73 -5.09 -2.06
CA LEU A 137 6.70 -5.32 -0.62
C LEU A 137 7.41 -4.22 0.19
N MET A 138 8.57 -3.77 -0.25
CA MET A 138 9.28 -2.65 0.37
C MET A 138 8.47 -1.36 0.30
N THR A 139 7.82 -1.09 -0.82
CA THR A 139 6.98 0.11 -1.00
C THR A 139 5.77 0.08 -0.06
N VAL A 140 5.02 -1.03 -0.02
CA VAL A 140 3.85 -1.12 0.90
C VAL A 140 4.27 -1.22 2.36
N THR A 141 5.39 -1.85 2.69
CA THR A 141 5.92 -1.89 4.06
C THR A 141 6.34 -0.51 4.52
N TYR A 142 7.09 0.22 3.68
CA TYR A 142 7.45 1.62 3.93
C TYR A 142 6.21 2.47 4.18
N HIS A 143 5.18 2.30 3.37
CA HIS A 143 3.94 3.06 3.54
C HIS A 143 3.23 2.68 4.85
N ALA A 144 3.10 1.39 5.17
CA ALA A 144 2.48 0.93 6.41
C ALA A 144 3.19 1.49 7.66
N VAL A 145 4.53 1.47 7.67
CA VAL A 145 5.33 2.11 8.73
C VAL A 145 5.07 3.61 8.74
N SER A 146 5.07 4.27 7.58
CA SER A 146 4.81 5.70 7.47
C SER A 146 3.42 6.10 7.98
N LEU A 147 2.40 5.24 7.87
CA LEU A 147 1.08 5.50 8.47
C LEU A 147 1.19 5.68 9.99
N ALA A 148 2.01 4.87 10.66
CA ALA A 148 2.20 4.96 12.11
C ALA A 148 2.92 6.26 12.50
N PHE A 149 4.02 6.60 11.81
CA PHE A 149 4.83 7.79 12.10
C PHE A 149 4.17 9.11 11.67
N GLY A 150 3.49 9.11 10.53
CA GLY A 150 2.81 10.28 9.97
C GLY A 150 1.48 10.61 10.64
N ASN A 151 1.13 9.91 11.73
CA ASN A 151 -0.08 10.16 12.49
C ASN A 151 -0.09 11.59 13.07
N PHE A 152 -1.23 12.27 12.94
CA PHE A 152 -1.49 13.55 13.60
C PHE A 152 -1.34 13.47 15.12
N TRP A 153 -1.50 12.30 15.74
CA TRP A 153 -1.23 12.09 17.16
C TRP A 153 0.25 11.89 17.48
N HIS A 154 0.92 10.95 16.80
CA HIS A 154 2.29 10.55 17.14
C HIS A 154 3.35 11.58 16.76
N MET A 155 3.18 12.28 15.64
CA MET A 155 4.23 13.19 15.14
C MET A 155 4.45 14.41 16.07
N PRO A 156 3.40 15.06 16.63
CA PRO A 156 3.58 16.04 17.71
C PRO A 156 4.28 15.48 18.95
N LEU A 157 3.93 14.27 19.38
CA LEU A 157 4.52 13.63 20.55
C LEU A 157 6.01 13.34 20.36
N LEU A 158 6.43 12.94 19.15
CA LEU A 158 7.84 12.81 18.78
C LEU A 158 8.60 14.13 18.88
N ALA A 159 7.92 15.26 18.66
CA ALA A 159 8.48 16.60 18.83
C ALA A 159 8.38 17.13 20.27
N GLY A 160 7.88 16.33 21.22
CA GLY A 160 7.66 16.73 22.60
C GLY A 160 6.49 17.73 22.77
N LEU A 161 5.58 17.78 21.80
CA LEU A 161 4.42 18.66 21.79
C LEU A 161 3.15 17.87 22.07
N ASN A 162 2.19 18.51 22.74
CA ASN A 162 0.87 17.95 22.93
C ASN A 162 0.07 18.01 21.62
N PRO A 163 -0.42 16.88 21.08
CA PRO A 163 -1.13 16.85 19.81
C PRO A 163 -2.41 17.68 19.81
N VAL A 164 -3.07 17.84 20.97
CA VAL A 164 -4.28 18.68 21.10
C VAL A 164 -3.96 20.17 20.97
N ASP A 165 -2.76 20.59 21.35
CA ASP A 165 -2.33 21.99 21.23
C ASP A 165 -1.83 22.30 19.81
N VAL A 166 -1.25 21.29 19.14
CA VAL A 166 -0.82 21.42 17.75
C VAL A 166 -2.01 21.46 16.80
N TRP A 167 -2.99 20.58 16.98
CA TRP A 167 -4.14 20.45 16.09
C TRP A 167 -5.39 21.01 16.75
N GLU A 168 -6.00 22.05 16.16
CA GLU A 168 -7.26 22.64 16.65
C GLU A 168 -8.46 21.69 16.60
N HIS A 169 -8.35 20.59 15.85
CA HIS A 169 -9.39 19.58 15.74
C HIS A 169 -9.02 18.35 16.54
N ASP A 170 -10.02 17.61 17.00
CA ASP A 170 -9.82 16.37 17.75
C ASP A 170 -8.96 15.36 16.95
N PRO A 171 -7.68 15.15 17.32
CA PRO A 171 -6.79 14.24 16.61
C PRO A 171 -7.02 12.79 17.04
N ARG A 172 -7.90 12.52 18.02
CA ARG A 172 -8.11 11.17 18.55
C ARG A 172 -8.67 10.20 17.52
N GLY A 173 -9.51 10.69 16.60
CA GLY A 173 -10.09 9.87 15.53
C GLY A 173 -9.07 9.34 14.52
N THR A 174 -7.87 9.95 14.44
CA THR A 174 -6.87 9.59 13.44
C THR A 174 -6.17 8.28 13.77
N ASP A 175 -6.06 7.93 15.05
CA ASP A 175 -5.44 6.68 15.50
C ASP A 175 -6.26 5.44 15.07
N VAL A 176 -7.59 5.49 15.28
CA VAL A 176 -8.51 4.42 14.81
C VAL A 176 -8.48 4.30 13.29
N PHE A 177 -8.42 5.43 12.58
CA PHE A 177 -8.33 5.42 11.13
C PHE A 177 -7.04 4.78 10.63
N ILE A 178 -5.91 4.99 11.31
CA ILE A 178 -4.62 4.38 10.95
C ILE A 178 -4.64 2.88 11.15
N LEU A 179 -5.19 2.39 12.26
CA LEU A 179 -5.39 0.96 12.49
C LEU A 179 -6.19 0.32 11.35
N LEU A 180 -7.30 0.94 10.97
CA LEU A 180 -8.15 0.46 9.89
C LEU A 180 -7.45 0.55 8.53
N ALA A 181 -6.67 1.61 8.28
CA ALA A 181 -5.91 1.76 7.06
C ALA A 181 -4.78 0.71 6.95
N MET A 182 -4.08 0.42 8.04
CA MET A 182 -3.06 -0.63 8.09
C MET A 182 -3.67 -2.01 7.88
N ASP A 183 -4.77 -2.33 8.55
CA ASP A 183 -5.50 -3.59 8.36
C ASP A 183 -6.01 -3.74 6.92
N GLY A 184 -6.68 -2.71 6.40
CA GLY A 184 -7.16 -2.70 5.02
C GLY A 184 -6.04 -2.88 4.00
N LEU A 185 -4.88 -2.25 4.23
CA LEU A 185 -3.71 -2.41 3.39
C LEU A 185 -3.15 -3.84 3.43
N MET A 186 -2.92 -4.38 4.64
CA MET A 186 -2.43 -5.74 4.84
C MET A 186 -3.37 -6.77 4.21
N THR A 187 -4.66 -6.61 4.43
CA THR A 187 -5.73 -7.46 3.89
C THR A 187 -5.80 -7.36 2.37
N ALA A 188 -5.70 -6.16 1.79
CA ALA A 188 -5.67 -5.98 0.34
C ALA A 188 -4.45 -6.68 -0.29
N VAL A 189 -3.26 -6.50 0.29
CA VAL A 189 -2.05 -7.17 -0.19
C VAL A 189 -2.18 -8.69 -0.11
N ALA A 190 -2.61 -9.21 1.05
CA ALA A 190 -2.80 -10.62 1.31
C ALA A 190 -3.83 -11.29 0.37
N MET A 191 -4.88 -10.57 -0.03
CA MET A 191 -5.96 -11.14 -0.83
C MET A 191 -5.77 -11.03 -2.34
N TYR A 192 -5.11 -9.97 -2.82
CA TYR A 192 -5.04 -9.65 -4.24
C TYR A 192 -3.66 -9.89 -4.86
N VAL A 193 -2.59 -9.74 -4.08
CA VAL A 193 -1.23 -9.80 -4.64
C VAL A 193 -0.67 -11.20 -4.44
N PRO A 194 -0.26 -11.90 -5.51
CA PRO A 194 0.36 -13.21 -5.39
C PRO A 194 1.79 -13.02 -4.88
N VAL A 195 1.95 -12.94 -3.56
CA VAL A 195 3.22 -12.84 -2.87
C VAL A 195 3.57 -14.21 -2.29
N ARG A 196 4.84 -14.61 -2.36
CA ARG A 196 5.29 -15.83 -1.70
C ARG A 196 5.05 -15.71 -0.20
N SER A 197 4.43 -16.72 0.40
CA SER A 197 4.12 -16.74 1.84
C SER A 197 5.37 -16.53 2.71
N CYS A 198 6.55 -16.95 2.23
CA CYS A 198 7.83 -16.79 2.91
C CYS A 198 8.32 -15.34 3.03
N VAL A 199 7.71 -14.38 2.32
CA VAL A 199 8.07 -12.95 2.40
C VAL A 199 6.89 -12.10 2.91
N LEU A 200 5.65 -12.56 2.74
CA LEU A 200 4.46 -11.81 3.18
C LEU A 200 4.45 -11.50 4.69
N TRP A 201 4.97 -12.40 5.53
CA TRP A 201 5.04 -12.18 6.98
C TRP A 201 5.89 -10.96 7.36
N ILE A 202 6.85 -10.54 6.51
CA ILE A 202 7.68 -9.36 6.77
C ILE A 202 6.81 -8.10 6.78
N LEU A 203 5.92 -7.93 5.80
CA LEU A 203 4.97 -6.82 5.75
C LEU A 203 4.11 -6.79 7.02
N MET A 204 3.53 -7.96 7.35
CA MET A 204 2.64 -8.13 8.48
C MET A 204 3.31 -7.80 9.82
N LEU A 205 4.47 -8.40 10.09
CA LEU A 205 5.20 -8.13 11.33
C LEU A 205 5.72 -6.69 11.38
N THR A 206 6.28 -6.17 10.29
CA THR A 206 6.86 -4.82 10.29
C THR A 206 5.77 -3.77 10.53
N ALA A 207 4.62 -3.90 9.86
CA ALA A 207 3.47 -3.02 10.08
C ALA A 207 3.02 -3.08 11.54
N SER A 208 2.65 -4.26 12.05
CA SER A 208 2.09 -4.38 13.40
C SER A 208 3.10 -4.02 14.50
N VAL A 209 4.36 -4.44 14.38
CA VAL A 209 5.41 -4.09 15.35
C VAL A 209 5.70 -2.59 15.34
N SER A 210 5.76 -1.94 14.17
CA SER A 210 6.01 -0.50 14.10
C SER A 210 4.92 0.31 14.80
N TYR A 211 3.65 -0.06 14.60
CA TYR A 211 2.53 0.57 15.29
C TYR A 211 2.57 0.31 16.80
N VAL A 212 2.70 -0.96 17.21
CA VAL A 212 2.73 -1.34 18.64
C VAL A 212 3.87 -0.64 19.38
N LEU A 213 5.08 -0.63 18.81
CA LEU A 213 6.22 0.05 19.44
C LEU A 213 5.98 1.54 19.58
N LEU A 214 5.41 2.19 18.56
CA LEU A 214 5.15 3.62 18.59
C LEU A 214 4.06 3.98 19.61
N THR A 215 2.97 3.21 19.67
CA THR A 215 1.89 3.37 20.64
C THR A 215 2.37 3.14 22.08
N LEU A 216 3.28 2.18 22.30
CA LEU A 216 3.89 1.95 23.61
C LEU A 216 4.88 3.05 24.00
N ALA A 217 5.61 3.61 23.04
CA ALA A 217 6.63 4.62 23.28
C ALA A 217 6.04 6.03 23.50
N LEU A 218 4.96 6.38 22.81
CA LEU A 218 4.39 7.73 22.81
C LEU A 218 3.06 7.84 23.58
N GLU A 219 2.63 6.76 24.22
CA GLU A 219 1.30 6.61 24.83
C GLU A 219 0.15 6.59 23.80
N SER A 220 -0.83 5.72 24.07
CA SER A 220 -2.05 5.63 23.28
C SER A 220 -2.96 6.83 23.53
N VAL A 221 -3.72 7.23 22.51
CA VAL A 221 -4.86 8.14 22.64
C VAL A 221 -5.83 7.67 23.74
N PHE A 222 -6.00 6.35 23.83
CA PHE A 222 -6.89 5.66 24.75
C PHE A 222 -6.04 4.71 25.60
N PRO A 223 -5.41 5.19 26.69
CA PRO A 223 -4.50 4.38 27.49
C PRO A 223 -5.21 3.21 28.16
N ALA A 224 -6.50 3.36 28.51
CA ALA A 224 -7.32 2.28 29.06
C ALA A 224 -7.54 1.13 28.07
N ASP A 225 -7.57 1.44 26.76
CA ASP A 225 -7.91 0.50 25.70
C ASP A 225 -6.67 0.00 24.92
N ILE A 226 -5.45 0.35 25.36
CA ILE A 226 -4.22 0.00 24.66
C ILE A 226 -4.08 -1.51 24.43
N HIS A 227 -4.45 -2.32 25.42
CA HIS A 227 -4.41 -3.78 25.31
C HIS A 227 -5.39 -4.30 24.27
N LEU A 228 -6.58 -3.69 24.18
CA LEU A 228 -7.59 -4.04 23.18
C LEU A 228 -7.06 -3.71 21.78
N THR A 229 -6.53 -2.51 21.58
CA THR A 229 -5.94 -2.07 20.31
C THR A 229 -4.80 -2.96 19.84
N ILE A 230 -3.86 -3.29 20.75
CA ILE A 230 -2.75 -4.20 20.44
C ILE A 230 -3.26 -5.60 20.11
N SER A 231 -4.23 -6.12 20.88
CA SER A 231 -4.80 -7.44 20.60
C SER A 231 -5.55 -7.48 19.26
N ALA A 232 -6.23 -6.39 18.90
CA ALA A 232 -6.97 -6.26 17.66
C ALA A 232 -6.02 -6.26 16.45
N ILE A 233 -4.97 -5.44 16.45
CA ILE A 233 -4.03 -5.41 15.32
C ILE A 233 -3.30 -6.75 15.16
N VAL A 234 -2.87 -7.40 16.26
CA VAL A 234 -2.22 -8.71 16.20
C VAL A 234 -3.18 -9.79 15.69
N GLY A 235 -4.42 -9.80 16.18
CA GLY A 235 -5.46 -10.75 15.75
C GLY A 235 -5.82 -10.59 14.28
N LEU A 236 -6.06 -9.36 13.83
CA LEU A 236 -6.39 -9.05 12.43
C LEU A 236 -5.24 -9.42 11.49
N THR A 237 -4.00 -9.08 11.85
CA THR A 237 -2.81 -9.48 11.08
C THR A 237 -2.69 -11.00 10.97
N ALA A 238 -2.93 -11.74 12.07
CA ALA A 238 -2.90 -13.20 12.06
C ALA A 238 -3.98 -13.80 11.15
N LEU A 239 -5.20 -13.23 11.19
CA LEU A 239 -6.31 -13.65 10.33
C LEU A 239 -6.02 -13.36 8.85
N ALA A 240 -5.51 -12.17 8.52
CA ALA A 240 -5.13 -11.80 7.17
C ALA A 240 -4.04 -12.72 6.62
N TYR A 241 -3.01 -13.01 7.42
CA TYR A 241 -1.93 -13.93 7.06
C TYR A 241 -2.44 -15.37 6.85
N HIS A 242 -3.27 -15.87 7.77
CA HIS A 242 -3.84 -17.21 7.65
C HIS A 242 -4.79 -17.34 6.46
N GLY A 243 -5.57 -16.30 6.18
CA GLY A 243 -6.44 -16.22 5.00
C GLY A 243 -5.67 -16.27 3.69
N ALA A 244 -4.51 -15.62 3.61
CA ALA A 244 -3.64 -15.65 2.44
C ALA A 244 -3.11 -17.06 2.14
N HIS A 245 -2.76 -17.83 3.17
CA HIS A 245 -2.15 -19.16 3.02
C HIS A 245 -3.14 -20.25 2.54
N LYS A 246 -4.45 -20.00 2.64
CA LYS A 246 -5.48 -20.96 2.19
C LYS A 246 -5.79 -20.85 0.69
N LYS A 247 -5.36 -19.78 0.03
CA LYS A 247 -5.55 -19.56 -1.41
C LYS A 247 -4.37 -20.13 -2.19
#